data_AF-A0AAN8U8S0-F1
#
_entry.id   AF-A0AAN8U8S0-F1
#
_cell.length_a   1.000
_cell.length_b   1.000
_cell.length_c   1.000
_cell.angle_alpha   90.00
_cell.angle_beta   90.00
_cell.angle_gamma   90.00
#
_symmetry.space_group_name_H-M   'P 1'
#
loop_
_entity.id
_entity.type
_entity.pdbx_description
1 polymer ?
#
loop_
_entity_poly.entity_id
_entity_poly.type
_entity_poly.pdbx_seq_one_letter_code
_entity_poly.pdbx_strand_id
1 'polypeptide(L)'
;MAVEASRMTGTVSKFNNPKGYGFIKPDDGSEDLFVHQSEIKSDGYRSLYEGQKVEFTMTVKGDKYQAIDVTGPDGAPLDSGRNGRGNTNSRGGGGYGYGGDDGGYRRNGNDGGYRSAGECYNCGRTGHLARDCDRNSGGGGRGGCYNCGAAGHLARDCDRSSSGGGGGGASGGVCYTCGGRPYTLAVLCSPLTKQSNINSMEKAQVFLLPLLASCFVFLISGVSSATFTLVNQCSYTVWPGILSGAGTSPISPTGFQLNPGQAIPVSVSAGWSGRLWGRSFCSQDSTTGKFTCVTGDCGSGTLECTGGAAPPATLAEFTLSGADGLDFYDVSLVDGYNLPMLITPQGGTGSGNCSATGCVVDLNGPCPSELKLLSSGSGGGADECVACKSACEAFGDPRYCCSGAYATPDTCKPTDYSEFFKNSCPRAYSYAYDDGTSTFTCASADYVITFCPAPSTSQKSSGGQYPGGGSNVSLISSSGVLGYGPLPILTSLMITILAVMFLIRKN
;
A
#
# COMPACT_ATOMS: atom_id res chain seq x y z
N MET A 1 -8.96 -30.68 24.92
CA MET A 1 -9.92 -31.12 23.88
C MET A 1 -10.26 -29.89 23.06
N ALA A 2 -10.37 -30.00 21.74
CA ALA A 2 -10.93 -28.90 20.95
C ALA A 2 -12.42 -28.79 21.29
N VAL A 3 -12.93 -27.56 21.42
CA VAL A 3 -14.37 -27.32 21.37
C VAL A 3 -14.70 -27.10 19.91
N GLU A 4 -15.44 -28.03 19.30
CA GLU A 4 -16.01 -27.87 17.97
C GLU A 4 -16.91 -26.63 17.98
N ALA A 5 -16.43 -25.53 17.40
CA ALA A 5 -17.14 -24.27 17.38
C ALA A 5 -18.19 -24.30 16.25
N SER A 6 -19.37 -24.83 16.56
CA SER A 6 -20.43 -25.10 15.59
C SER A 6 -20.65 -23.93 14.64
N ARG A 7 -20.49 -24.19 13.33
CA ARG A 7 -20.96 -23.30 12.26
C ARG A 7 -22.46 -23.08 12.43
N MET A 8 -22.92 -21.87 12.15
CA MET A 8 -24.33 -21.47 12.12
C MET A 8 -24.59 -20.71 10.83
N THR A 9 -25.81 -20.82 10.28
CA THR A 9 -26.22 -20.02 9.13
C THR A 9 -26.91 -18.74 9.57
N GLY A 10 -26.89 -17.73 8.70
CA GLY A 10 -27.64 -16.51 8.90
C GLY A 10 -27.81 -15.73 7.62
N THR A 11 -28.46 -14.59 7.78
CA THR A 11 -28.79 -13.65 6.71
C THR A 11 -28.19 -12.30 7.07
N VAL A 12 -27.42 -11.69 6.17
CA VAL A 12 -26.81 -10.38 6.40
C VAL A 12 -27.91 -9.34 6.57
N SER A 13 -28.04 -8.80 7.79
CA SER A 13 -29.08 -7.86 8.20
C SER A 13 -28.78 -6.45 7.68
N LYS A 14 -27.49 -6.08 7.70
CA LYS A 14 -26.96 -4.85 7.10
C LYS A 14 -25.44 -4.91 7.04
N PHE A 15 -24.79 -4.42 5.99
CA PHE A 15 -23.34 -4.27 5.95
C PHE A 15 -22.93 -2.95 5.29
N ASN A 16 -21.92 -2.28 5.83
CA ASN A 16 -21.42 -1.01 5.33
C ASN A 16 -19.98 -1.20 4.81
N ASN A 17 -19.85 -1.41 3.51
CA ASN A 17 -18.56 -1.65 2.85
C ASN A 17 -17.54 -0.53 3.14
N PRO A 18 -17.84 0.79 2.95
CA PRO A 18 -16.90 1.87 3.31
C PRO A 18 -16.43 1.91 4.78
N LYS A 19 -17.19 1.31 5.72
CA LYS A 19 -16.82 1.23 7.14
C LYS A 19 -16.30 -0.14 7.57
N GLY A 20 -16.30 -1.13 6.68
CA GLY A 20 -15.81 -2.47 6.96
C GLY A 20 -16.57 -3.26 8.04
N TYR A 21 -17.83 -2.92 8.36
CA TYR A 21 -18.61 -3.64 9.37
C TYR A 21 -20.11 -3.72 9.07
N GLY A 22 -20.77 -4.67 9.74
CA GLY A 22 -22.21 -4.88 9.65
C GLY A 22 -22.75 -5.82 10.73
N PHE A 23 -23.93 -6.38 10.44
CA PHE A 23 -24.66 -7.30 11.29
C PHE A 23 -25.21 -8.46 10.46
N ILE A 24 -25.10 -9.68 11.01
CA ILE A 24 -25.71 -10.90 10.48
C ILE A 24 -26.79 -11.33 11.45
N LYS A 25 -28.01 -11.51 10.94
CA LYS A 25 -29.12 -12.10 11.69
C LYS A 25 -29.03 -13.62 11.61
N PRO A 26 -28.80 -14.35 12.71
CA PRO A 26 -28.73 -15.80 12.70
C PRO A 26 -30.08 -16.44 12.36
N ASP A 27 -30.05 -17.60 11.69
CA ASP A 27 -31.27 -18.30 11.28
C ASP A 27 -31.97 -19.05 12.44
N ASP A 28 -31.32 -19.14 13.61
CA ASP A 28 -31.90 -19.69 14.84
C ASP A 28 -32.84 -18.71 15.59
N GLY A 29 -32.88 -17.43 15.16
CA GLY A 29 -33.71 -16.38 15.75
C GLY A 29 -33.08 -15.63 16.92
N SER A 30 -31.78 -15.83 17.19
CA SER A 30 -31.01 -15.02 18.16
C SER A 30 -30.76 -13.57 17.66
N GLU A 31 -30.14 -12.74 18.50
CA GLU A 31 -29.91 -11.32 18.21
C GLU A 31 -28.88 -11.10 17.07
N ASP A 32 -29.04 -9.99 16.34
CA ASP A 32 -28.18 -9.59 15.23
C ASP A 32 -26.69 -9.49 15.65
N LEU A 33 -25.87 -10.42 15.15
CA LEU A 33 -24.46 -10.56 15.50
C LEU A 33 -23.60 -9.57 14.70
N PHE A 34 -22.73 -8.84 15.38
CA PHE A 34 -21.78 -7.93 14.73
C PHE A 34 -20.75 -8.71 13.92
N VAL A 35 -20.48 -8.26 12.69
CA VAL A 35 -19.42 -8.77 11.79
C VAL A 35 -18.51 -7.63 11.35
N HIS A 36 -17.20 -7.89 11.29
CA HIS A 36 -16.19 -6.99 10.74
C HIS A 36 -15.54 -7.61 9.51
N GLN A 37 -15.04 -6.78 8.59
CA GLN A 37 -14.51 -7.23 7.30
C GLN A 37 -13.30 -8.18 7.41
N SER A 38 -12.54 -8.13 8.51
CA SER A 38 -11.46 -9.09 8.79
C SER A 38 -11.93 -10.54 8.87
N GLU A 39 -13.20 -10.75 9.27
CA GLU A 39 -13.74 -12.06 9.54
C GLU A 39 -14.28 -12.77 8.29
N ILE A 40 -14.52 -12.01 7.21
CA ILE A 40 -15.08 -12.51 5.96
C ILE A 40 -14.01 -13.25 5.14
N LYS A 41 -14.32 -14.48 4.73
CA LYS A 41 -13.52 -15.27 3.80
C LYS A 41 -13.98 -15.02 2.37
N SER A 42 -13.24 -14.16 1.69
CA SER A 42 -13.33 -13.91 0.25
C SER A 42 -11.92 -13.88 -0.33
N ASP A 43 -11.81 -14.29 -1.58
CA ASP A 43 -10.58 -14.21 -2.40
C ASP A 43 -10.42 -12.81 -3.05
N GLY A 44 -11.35 -11.88 -2.76
CA GLY A 44 -11.34 -10.49 -3.23
C GLY A 44 -11.69 -9.50 -2.12
N TYR A 45 -12.40 -8.42 -2.49
CA TYR A 45 -12.82 -7.41 -1.51
C TYR A 45 -13.83 -8.00 -0.50
N ARG A 46 -13.58 -7.78 0.79
CA ARG A 46 -14.30 -8.40 1.92
C ARG A 46 -15.63 -7.68 2.21
N SER A 47 -16.53 -7.70 1.22
CA SER A 47 -17.89 -7.16 1.29
C SER A 47 -18.94 -8.21 1.65
N LEU A 48 -20.01 -7.77 2.31
CA LEU A 48 -21.29 -8.48 2.38
C LEU A 48 -22.41 -7.58 1.80
N TYR A 49 -23.47 -8.22 1.31
CA TYR A 49 -24.66 -7.55 0.77
C TYR A 49 -25.87 -7.82 1.66
N GLU A 50 -26.75 -6.83 1.83
CA GLU A 50 -27.98 -7.00 2.62
C GLU A 50 -28.88 -8.10 2.02
N GLY A 51 -29.37 -9.02 2.86
CA GLY A 51 -30.10 -10.22 2.43
C GLY A 51 -29.24 -11.41 1.99
N GLN A 52 -27.90 -11.30 1.93
CA GLN A 52 -27.02 -12.40 1.57
C GLN A 52 -27.05 -13.52 2.63
N LYS A 53 -27.08 -14.78 2.18
CA LYS A 53 -26.90 -15.96 3.05
C LYS A 53 -25.42 -16.24 3.30
N VAL A 54 -25.09 -16.54 4.56
CA VAL A 54 -23.72 -16.77 5.04
C VAL A 54 -23.69 -17.87 6.09
N GLU A 55 -22.55 -18.55 6.19
CA GLU A 55 -22.16 -19.38 7.34
C GLU A 55 -21.11 -18.64 8.16
N PHE A 56 -21.10 -18.86 9.48
CA PHE A 56 -20.12 -18.27 10.38
C PHE A 56 -20.03 -19.07 11.68
N THR A 57 -19.02 -18.79 12.49
CA THR A 57 -18.91 -19.25 13.88
C THR A 57 -19.20 -18.07 14.80
N MET A 58 -20.04 -18.25 15.82
CA MET A 58 -20.25 -17.21 16.84
C MET A 58 -19.14 -17.26 17.90
N THR A 59 -18.65 -16.09 18.31
CA THR A 59 -17.71 -15.93 19.43
C THR A 59 -18.11 -14.77 20.33
N VAL A 60 -17.46 -14.67 21.50
CA VAL A 60 -17.64 -13.58 22.47
C VAL A 60 -16.34 -12.78 22.53
N LYS A 61 -16.39 -11.48 22.20
CA LYS A 61 -15.23 -10.59 22.13
C LYS A 61 -15.45 -9.37 23.03
N GLY A 62 -15.03 -9.47 24.29
CA GLY A 62 -15.53 -8.60 25.36
C GLY A 62 -17.00 -8.90 25.64
N ASP A 63 -17.79 -7.89 26.02
CA ASP A 63 -19.20 -8.08 26.41
C ASP A 63 -20.18 -8.21 25.23
N LYS A 64 -19.71 -8.66 24.05
CA LYS A 64 -20.52 -8.73 22.81
C LYS A 64 -20.27 -10.00 22.02
N TYR A 65 -21.36 -10.57 21.49
CA TYR A 65 -21.34 -11.65 20.53
C TYR A 65 -20.98 -11.12 19.13
N GLN A 66 -20.16 -11.88 18.40
CA GLN A 66 -19.70 -11.54 17.06
C GLN A 66 -19.68 -12.77 16.15
N ALA A 67 -19.92 -12.56 14.86
CA ALA A 67 -19.74 -13.57 13.83
C ALA A 67 -18.30 -13.52 13.30
N ILE A 68 -17.59 -14.64 13.41
CA ILE A 68 -16.23 -14.85 12.90
C ILE A 68 -16.22 -15.98 11.84
N ASP A 69 -15.15 -16.09 11.05
CA ASP A 69 -15.00 -17.11 9.99
C ASP A 69 -16.16 -17.10 8.96
N VAL A 70 -16.57 -15.91 8.52
CA VAL A 70 -17.79 -15.72 7.72
C VAL A 70 -17.55 -16.16 6.27
N THR A 71 -18.31 -17.15 5.83
CA THR A 71 -18.23 -17.82 4.53
C THR A 71 -19.59 -17.81 3.82
N GLY A 72 -19.64 -18.25 2.56
CA GLY A 72 -20.89 -18.61 1.90
C GLY A 72 -21.45 -19.94 2.41
N PRO A 73 -22.65 -20.34 1.95
CA PRO A 73 -23.18 -21.68 2.18
C PRO A 73 -22.17 -22.78 1.80
N ASP A 74 -22.23 -23.90 2.52
CA ASP A 74 -21.31 -25.04 2.42
C ASP A 74 -19.82 -24.66 2.67
N GLY A 75 -19.58 -23.51 3.33
CA GLY A 75 -18.24 -22.98 3.60
C GLY A 75 -17.52 -22.40 2.37
N ALA A 76 -18.23 -22.10 1.28
CA ALA A 76 -17.61 -21.55 0.07
C ALA A 76 -16.96 -20.16 0.31
N PRO A 77 -15.82 -19.84 -0.33
CA PRO A 77 -15.33 -18.46 -0.39
C PRO A 77 -16.38 -17.54 -1.02
N LEU A 78 -16.55 -16.34 -0.47
CA LEU A 78 -17.50 -15.36 -0.99
C LEU A 78 -16.92 -14.67 -2.24
N ASP A 79 -17.00 -15.37 -3.37
CA ASP A 79 -16.55 -14.92 -4.69
C ASP A 79 -17.32 -13.67 -5.16
N SER A 80 -16.59 -12.66 -5.61
CA SER A 80 -17.10 -11.37 -6.07
C SER A 80 -17.17 -11.28 -7.60
N GLY A 81 -17.46 -12.39 -8.30
CA GLY A 81 -17.38 -12.38 -9.77
C GLY A 81 -18.07 -13.48 -10.59
N ARG A 82 -19.01 -14.30 -10.06
CA ARG A 82 -19.69 -15.33 -10.89
C ARG A 82 -21.22 -15.29 -10.84
N ASN A 83 -21.79 -14.87 -11.97
CA ASN A 83 -23.22 -14.92 -12.26
C ASN A 83 -23.78 -16.35 -12.12
N GLY A 84 -24.71 -16.55 -11.18
CA GLY A 84 -25.57 -17.74 -11.10
C GLY A 84 -26.59 -17.79 -12.23
N ARG A 85 -26.14 -17.96 -13.48
CA ARG A 85 -27.05 -18.18 -14.62
C ARG A 85 -27.69 -19.56 -14.52
N GLY A 86 -28.93 -19.59 -14.03
CA GLY A 86 -29.76 -20.79 -14.01
C GLY A 86 -29.85 -21.46 -15.38
N ASN A 87 -29.49 -22.74 -15.45
CA ASN A 87 -29.46 -23.53 -16.67
C ASN A 87 -30.90 -23.79 -17.19
N THR A 88 -31.34 -23.01 -18.17
CA THR A 88 -32.51 -23.33 -19.00
C THR A 88 -32.12 -23.31 -20.48
N ASN A 89 -31.64 -24.47 -20.95
CA ASN A 89 -31.37 -24.68 -22.37
C ASN A 89 -32.66 -24.53 -23.20
N SER A 90 -32.63 -23.64 -24.21
CA SER A 90 -33.54 -23.65 -25.36
C SER A 90 -32.78 -23.17 -26.59
N ARG A 91 -33.03 -23.79 -27.75
CA ARG A 91 -32.17 -23.71 -28.94
C ARG A 91 -32.83 -22.97 -30.11
N GLY A 92 -32.05 -22.15 -30.81
CA GLY A 92 -32.38 -21.52 -32.10
C GLY A 92 -33.12 -20.18 -31.99
N GLY A 93 -33.06 -19.28 -32.99
CA GLY A 93 -32.26 -19.31 -34.23
C GLY A 93 -32.69 -18.22 -35.25
N GLY A 94 -31.76 -17.73 -36.09
CA GLY A 94 -31.94 -16.55 -36.98
C GLY A 94 -31.19 -15.31 -36.45
N GLY A 95 -30.65 -14.36 -37.23
CA GLY A 95 -30.93 -13.94 -38.62
C GLY A 95 -32.02 -12.86 -38.61
N TYR A 96 -31.89 -11.63 -39.15
CA TYR A 96 -31.12 -11.04 -40.26
C TYR A 96 -30.89 -9.51 -40.03
N GLY A 97 -30.13 -8.72 -40.82
CA GLY A 97 -29.26 -9.03 -41.98
C GLY A 97 -28.97 -7.87 -42.97
N TYR A 98 -28.77 -6.61 -42.52
CA TYR A 98 -28.38 -5.45 -43.36
C TYR A 98 -27.08 -4.81 -42.82
N GLY A 99 -26.24 -4.07 -43.56
CA GLY A 99 -26.33 -3.64 -44.97
C GLY A 99 -26.04 -2.14 -45.09
N GLY A 100 -24.88 -1.76 -45.66
CA GLY A 100 -24.46 -0.35 -45.76
C GLY A 100 -22.98 -0.20 -46.15
N ASP A 101 -22.75 0.03 -47.45
CA ASP A 101 -21.45 0.41 -48.02
C ASP A 101 -21.16 1.90 -47.78
N ASP A 102 -19.88 2.31 -47.74
CA ASP A 102 -19.51 3.61 -48.33
C ASP A 102 -18.03 3.70 -48.79
N GLY A 103 -17.80 4.55 -49.79
CA GLY A 103 -16.60 4.56 -50.63
C GLY A 103 -15.35 5.23 -50.03
N GLY A 104 -14.18 4.66 -50.31
CA GLY A 104 -12.89 5.22 -49.87
C GLY A 104 -12.29 6.27 -50.82
N TYR A 105 -11.66 7.30 -50.25
CA TYR A 105 -10.80 8.24 -50.99
C TYR A 105 -9.33 8.01 -50.65
N ARG A 106 -8.49 7.83 -51.68
CA ARG A 106 -7.03 7.90 -51.54
C ARG A 106 -6.60 9.37 -51.51
N ARG A 107 -5.93 9.79 -50.44
CA ARG A 107 -4.97 10.91 -50.49
C ARG A 107 -3.61 10.41 -50.03
N ASN A 108 -2.59 10.77 -50.80
CA ASN A 108 -1.19 10.48 -50.49
C ASN A 108 -0.61 11.70 -49.78
N GLY A 109 -0.02 11.50 -48.60
CA GLY A 109 0.52 12.59 -47.78
C GLY A 109 1.37 12.01 -46.65
N ASN A 110 2.65 12.37 -46.64
CA ASN A 110 3.53 12.07 -45.52
C ASN A 110 3.19 13.02 -44.37
N ASP A 111 2.84 12.47 -43.21
CA ASP A 111 3.06 13.10 -41.91
C ASP A 111 3.20 12.02 -40.83
N GLY A 112 4.04 12.28 -39.82
CA GLY A 112 4.38 11.30 -38.78
C GLY A 112 3.26 11.16 -37.74
N GLY A 113 2.44 10.12 -37.86
CA GLY A 113 1.26 9.89 -37.01
C GLY A 113 1.47 8.91 -35.84
N TYR A 114 0.95 9.29 -34.68
CA TYR A 114 0.88 8.51 -33.44
C TYR A 114 0.15 7.17 -33.63
N ARG A 115 0.64 6.10 -32.99
CA ARG A 115 -0.02 4.77 -33.01
C ARG A 115 -1.27 4.77 -32.12
N SER A 116 -2.44 4.51 -32.69
CA SER A 116 -3.68 4.33 -31.95
C SER A 116 -3.62 3.09 -31.06
N ALA A 117 -4.04 3.21 -29.79
CA ALA A 117 -4.12 2.09 -28.87
C ALA A 117 -5.30 1.17 -29.25
N GLY A 118 -5.00 -0.08 -29.63
CA GLY A 118 -6.03 -1.09 -29.95
C GLY A 118 -5.63 -2.13 -31.00
N GLU A 119 -4.54 -1.93 -31.74
CA GLU A 119 -4.06 -2.87 -32.76
C GLU A 119 -3.17 -3.98 -32.18
N CYS A 120 -3.35 -5.21 -32.68
CA CYS A 120 -2.51 -6.35 -32.39
C CYS A 120 -1.09 -6.13 -32.93
N TYR A 121 -0.12 -5.98 -32.02
CA TYR A 121 1.31 -5.76 -32.33
C TYR A 121 1.96 -6.76 -33.29
N ASN A 122 1.37 -7.95 -33.50
CA ASN A 122 1.90 -8.97 -34.39
C ASN A 122 1.30 -8.93 -35.83
N CYS A 123 0.14 -8.28 -36.03
CA CYS A 123 -0.54 -8.29 -37.33
C CYS A 123 -1.24 -6.98 -37.76
N GLY A 124 -1.21 -5.93 -36.94
CA GLY A 124 -1.77 -4.61 -37.27
C GLY A 124 -3.30 -4.58 -37.38
N ARG A 125 -4.02 -5.48 -36.70
CA ARG A 125 -5.49 -5.54 -36.70
C ARG A 125 -6.04 -5.35 -35.30
N THR A 126 -7.13 -4.61 -35.19
CA THR A 126 -7.87 -4.46 -33.93
C THR A 126 -8.66 -5.73 -33.57
N GLY A 127 -9.18 -5.80 -32.34
CA GLY A 127 -10.13 -6.84 -31.90
C GLY A 127 -9.53 -8.09 -31.24
N HIS A 128 -8.22 -8.22 -31.13
CA HIS A 128 -7.54 -9.28 -30.36
C HIS A 128 -6.16 -8.79 -29.86
N LEU A 129 -5.62 -9.41 -28.80
CA LEU A 129 -4.27 -9.11 -28.32
C LEU A 129 -3.23 -9.97 -29.07
N ALA A 130 -1.96 -9.54 -29.04
CA ALA A 130 -0.88 -10.21 -29.76
C ALA A 130 -0.57 -11.65 -29.29
N ARG A 131 -1.04 -12.05 -28.10
CA ARG A 131 -1.01 -13.43 -27.59
C ARG A 131 -2.11 -14.32 -28.19
N ASP A 132 -3.16 -13.72 -28.73
CA ASP A 132 -4.41 -14.36 -29.19
C ASP A 132 -4.51 -14.24 -30.74
N CYS A 133 -3.38 -14.40 -31.45
CA CYS A 133 -3.21 -14.02 -32.86
C CYS A 133 -2.92 -15.25 -33.76
N ASP A 134 -3.98 -15.83 -34.34
CA ASP A 134 -3.97 -17.11 -35.09
C ASP A 134 -3.06 -17.19 -36.33
N ARG A 135 -2.52 -16.07 -36.82
CA ARG A 135 -1.67 -16.02 -38.01
C ARG A 135 -0.23 -15.65 -37.67
N ASN A 136 0.65 -16.65 -37.66
CA ASN A 136 2.10 -16.44 -37.63
C ASN A 136 2.61 -16.13 -39.05
N SER A 137 3.11 -14.92 -39.29
CA SER A 137 3.67 -14.51 -40.60
C SER A 137 4.71 -13.39 -40.48
N GLY A 138 5.87 -13.73 -39.90
CA GLY A 138 7.19 -13.13 -40.19
C GLY A 138 7.34 -11.60 -40.22
N GLY A 139 7.70 -10.99 -39.08
CA GLY A 139 7.87 -9.53 -38.94
C GLY A 139 9.16 -9.02 -38.27
N GLY A 140 10.14 -9.87 -37.97
CA GLY A 140 11.51 -9.44 -37.61
C GLY A 140 11.75 -8.78 -36.24
N GLY A 141 11.48 -9.49 -35.14
CA GLY A 141 11.90 -9.10 -33.77
C GLY A 141 12.67 -10.22 -33.07
N ARG A 142 13.90 -9.96 -32.60
CA ARG A 142 14.88 -10.98 -32.14
C ARG A 142 14.45 -11.74 -30.86
N GLY A 143 13.62 -12.78 -31.00
CA GLY A 143 13.23 -13.69 -29.92
C GLY A 143 14.18 -14.88 -29.74
N GLY A 144 15.37 -14.65 -29.18
CA GLY A 144 16.24 -15.72 -28.67
C GLY A 144 16.00 -15.97 -27.18
N CYS A 145 16.36 -17.15 -26.68
CA CYS A 145 16.38 -17.44 -25.25
C CYS A 145 17.29 -16.44 -24.53
N TYR A 146 16.74 -15.67 -23.59
CA TYR A 146 17.45 -14.57 -22.92
C TYR A 146 18.70 -15.00 -22.12
N ASN A 147 18.89 -16.30 -21.86
CA ASN A 147 20.05 -16.85 -21.16
C ASN A 147 21.19 -17.31 -22.09
N CYS A 148 20.89 -17.68 -23.34
CA CYS A 148 21.88 -18.30 -24.26
C CYS A 148 21.83 -17.82 -25.72
N GLY A 149 20.89 -16.94 -26.08
CA GLY A 149 20.71 -16.37 -27.42
C GLY A 149 20.11 -17.30 -28.48
N ALA A 150 20.03 -18.61 -28.24
CA ALA A 150 19.49 -19.58 -29.19
C ALA A 150 17.95 -19.49 -29.32
N ALA A 151 17.42 -19.70 -30.52
CA ALA A 151 15.98 -19.74 -30.76
C ALA A 151 15.38 -21.13 -30.45
N GLY A 152 14.07 -21.19 -30.23
CA GLY A 152 13.31 -22.44 -30.09
C GLY A 152 12.91 -22.86 -28.66
N HIS A 153 13.38 -22.15 -27.63
CA HIS A 153 12.98 -22.35 -26.23
C HIS A 153 12.97 -21.03 -25.45
N LEU A 154 12.30 -20.98 -24.30
CA LEU A 154 12.29 -19.82 -23.39
C LEU A 154 13.38 -19.98 -22.31
N ALA A 155 13.76 -18.88 -21.65
CA ALA A 155 14.83 -18.89 -20.64
C ALA A 155 14.57 -19.81 -19.43
N ARG A 156 13.30 -20.09 -19.12
CA ARG A 156 12.87 -21.07 -18.10
C ARG A 156 13.04 -22.54 -18.52
N ASP A 157 13.11 -22.79 -19.83
CA ASP A 157 13.25 -24.10 -20.45
C ASP A 157 14.67 -24.30 -21.01
N CYS A 158 15.63 -23.49 -20.56
CA CYS A 158 17.02 -23.48 -21.01
C CYS A 158 17.85 -24.49 -20.22
N ASP A 159 18.22 -25.59 -20.88
CA ASP A 159 19.02 -26.71 -20.37
C ASP A 159 20.51 -26.39 -20.12
N ARG A 160 20.90 -25.12 -20.26
CA ARG A 160 22.26 -24.61 -20.03
C ARG A 160 22.27 -23.56 -18.92
N SER A 161 23.07 -23.81 -17.88
CA SER A 161 23.36 -22.85 -16.82
C SER A 161 24.22 -21.68 -17.35
N SER A 162 24.02 -20.49 -16.79
CA SER A 162 24.68 -19.26 -17.22
C SER A 162 26.17 -19.26 -16.89
N SER A 163 26.99 -18.76 -17.83
CA SER A 163 28.42 -18.50 -17.60
C SER A 163 28.82 -17.14 -18.15
N GLY A 164 28.74 -16.11 -17.29
CA GLY A 164 29.46 -14.85 -17.50
C GLY A 164 30.96 -15.08 -17.32
N GLY A 165 31.78 -14.66 -18.29
CA GLY A 165 33.20 -15.03 -18.37
C GLY A 165 34.13 -14.26 -17.41
N GLY A 166 35.26 -14.89 -17.05
CA GLY A 166 36.19 -14.35 -16.04
C GLY A 166 37.61 -14.94 -16.01
N GLY A 167 38.23 -15.24 -17.16
CA GLY A 167 39.69 -15.28 -17.34
C GLY A 167 40.57 -16.34 -16.63
N GLY A 168 41.01 -17.34 -17.42
CA GLY A 168 42.36 -17.93 -17.31
C GLY A 168 42.56 -19.18 -16.43
N GLY A 169 43.56 -20.00 -16.79
CA GLY A 169 44.16 -21.00 -15.87
C GLY A 169 43.92 -22.49 -16.16
N ALA A 170 44.66 -23.03 -17.13
CA ALA A 170 45.18 -24.41 -17.22
C ALA A 170 44.50 -25.61 -16.50
N SER A 171 44.13 -26.61 -17.33
CA SER A 171 44.38 -28.07 -17.15
C SER A 171 43.69 -28.89 -16.03
N GLY A 172 43.34 -30.14 -16.39
CA GLY A 172 43.34 -31.27 -15.44
C GLY A 172 41.98 -31.73 -14.90
N GLY A 173 41.15 -32.39 -15.72
CA GLY A 173 39.99 -33.13 -15.22
C GLY A 173 40.38 -34.51 -14.66
N VAL A 174 39.85 -34.87 -13.49
CA VAL A 174 39.94 -36.22 -12.90
C VAL A 174 38.56 -36.63 -12.37
N CYS A 175 38.26 -37.94 -12.38
CA CYS A 175 36.93 -38.50 -12.17
C CYS A 175 36.44 -38.46 -10.71
N TYR A 176 35.13 -38.26 -10.53
CA TYR A 176 34.44 -38.41 -9.24
C TYR A 176 34.00 -39.86 -9.00
N THR A 177 34.91 -40.70 -8.50
CA THR A 177 34.60 -41.93 -7.74
C THR A 177 35.89 -42.45 -7.09
N CYS A 178 35.83 -42.79 -5.79
CA CYS A 178 36.99 -43.14 -4.92
C CYS A 178 37.98 -41.98 -4.64
N GLY A 179 38.78 -42.02 -3.56
CA GLY A 179 39.69 -40.91 -3.22
C GLY A 179 40.61 -41.05 -1.99
N GLY A 180 41.40 -39.99 -1.73
CA GLY A 180 42.34 -39.76 -0.61
C GLY A 180 42.83 -38.28 -0.67
N ARG A 181 43.21 -37.55 0.41
CA ARG A 181 44.05 -37.81 1.60
C ARG A 181 45.55 -38.00 1.27
N PRO A 182 46.53 -37.69 2.16
CA PRO A 182 46.47 -37.18 3.57
C PRO A 182 46.22 -35.64 3.64
N TYR A 183 46.59 -34.79 4.62
CA TYR A 183 47.51 -34.79 5.80
C TYR A 183 46.84 -33.98 6.96
N THR A 184 47.41 -33.65 8.15
CA THR A 184 48.69 -33.91 8.85
C THR A 184 48.44 -34.34 10.31
N LEU A 185 49.32 -35.21 10.84
CA LEU A 185 49.64 -35.41 12.27
C LEU A 185 48.47 -35.57 13.28
N ALA A 186 48.18 -36.82 13.61
CA ALA A 186 47.67 -37.19 14.93
C ALA A 186 48.84 -37.52 15.88
N VAL A 187 48.67 -37.24 17.18
CA VAL A 187 49.44 -37.87 18.27
C VAL A 187 48.47 -38.68 19.12
N LEU A 188 48.93 -39.83 19.62
CA LEU A 188 48.10 -40.94 20.09
C LEU A 188 47.90 -40.98 21.61
N CYS A 189 47.03 -41.92 22.01
CA CYS A 189 46.91 -42.56 23.33
C CYS A 189 46.22 -41.79 24.46
N SER A 190 45.06 -42.34 24.86
CA SER A 190 44.55 -42.31 26.22
C SER A 190 45.56 -42.89 27.22
N PRO A 191 45.36 -42.66 28.53
CA PRO A 191 44.78 -43.77 29.29
C PRO A 191 43.56 -43.38 30.14
N LEU A 192 42.79 -44.39 30.54
CA LEU A 192 41.66 -44.29 31.45
C LEU A 192 42.12 -43.90 32.86
N THR A 193 41.59 -42.81 33.43
CA THR A 193 41.74 -42.49 34.86
C THR A 193 40.40 -42.22 35.52
N LYS A 194 39.89 -43.25 36.22
CA LYS A 194 38.91 -43.27 37.32
C LYS A 194 37.62 -42.43 37.20
N GLN A 195 36.48 -43.13 37.30
CA GLN A 195 35.29 -42.58 37.95
C GLN A 195 35.62 -41.90 39.28
N SER A 196 35.07 -40.70 39.46
CA SER A 196 34.68 -40.18 40.77
C SER A 196 33.27 -39.59 40.62
N ASN A 197 32.43 -39.75 41.65
CA ASN A 197 31.01 -39.36 41.56
C ASN A 197 30.84 -37.84 41.57
N ILE A 198 30.25 -37.30 40.50
CA ILE A 198 29.62 -35.97 40.48
C ILE A 198 28.25 -36.15 39.80
N ASN A 199 27.22 -35.49 40.35
CA ASN A 199 25.83 -35.87 40.14
C ASN A 199 25.29 -35.54 38.73
N SER A 200 24.36 -36.36 38.24
CA SER A 200 23.82 -36.29 36.87
C SER A 200 22.92 -35.06 36.56
N MET A 201 22.87 -34.06 37.43
CA MET A 201 21.95 -32.92 37.34
C MET A 201 22.55 -31.72 36.58
N GLU A 202 23.82 -31.38 36.80
CA GLU A 202 24.40 -30.12 36.30
C GLU A 202 24.59 -30.08 34.78
N LYS A 203 24.88 -31.24 34.16
CA LYS A 203 25.04 -31.33 32.70
C LYS A 203 23.78 -30.96 31.93
N ALA A 204 22.59 -31.07 32.54
CA ALA A 204 21.34 -30.64 31.90
C ALA A 204 21.26 -29.10 31.77
N GLN A 205 21.68 -28.36 32.80
CA GLN A 205 21.57 -26.89 32.83
C GLN A 205 22.46 -26.22 31.76
N VAL A 206 23.66 -26.74 31.54
CA VAL A 206 24.63 -26.19 30.56
C VAL A 206 24.13 -26.30 29.11
N PHE A 207 23.31 -27.31 28.79
CA PHE A 207 22.69 -27.44 27.46
C PHE A 207 21.33 -26.73 27.36
N LEU A 208 20.56 -26.63 28.46
CA LEU A 208 19.27 -25.93 28.44
C LEU A 208 19.41 -24.42 28.20
N LEU A 209 20.39 -23.76 28.81
CA LEU A 209 20.61 -22.32 28.68
C LEU A 209 20.82 -21.83 27.24
N PRO A 210 21.75 -22.36 26.43
CA PRO A 210 21.89 -21.96 25.03
C PRO A 210 20.70 -22.38 24.16
N LEU A 211 19.99 -23.47 24.50
CA LEU A 211 18.78 -23.87 23.78
C LEU A 211 17.62 -22.89 24.03
N LEU A 212 17.43 -22.46 25.29
CA LEU A 212 16.45 -21.43 25.66
C LEU A 212 16.81 -20.07 25.08
N ALA A 213 18.09 -19.68 25.07
CA ALA A 213 18.54 -18.46 24.42
C ALA A 213 18.31 -18.49 22.89
N SER A 214 18.55 -19.63 22.24
CA SER A 214 18.21 -19.85 20.82
C SER A 214 16.70 -19.71 20.59
N CYS A 215 15.87 -20.37 21.39
CA CYS A 215 14.42 -20.20 21.33
C CYS A 215 13.98 -18.74 21.58
N PHE A 216 14.65 -17.99 22.45
CA PHE A 216 14.35 -16.57 22.68
C PHE A 216 14.69 -15.70 21.45
N VAL A 217 15.75 -16.04 20.71
CA VAL A 217 16.10 -15.41 19.42
C VAL A 217 15.13 -15.83 18.31
N PHE A 218 14.53 -17.02 18.37
CA PHE A 218 13.42 -17.41 17.46
C PHE A 218 12.05 -16.84 17.87
N LEU A 219 11.87 -16.37 19.10
CA LEU A 219 10.62 -15.75 19.59
C LEU A 219 10.51 -14.25 19.27
N ILE A 220 11.62 -13.58 18.95
CA ILE A 220 11.58 -12.25 18.32
C ILE A 220 11.22 -12.36 16.83
N SER A 221 9.95 -12.75 16.59
CA SER A 221 9.28 -12.50 15.32
C SER A 221 9.37 -11.00 15.03
N GLY A 222 10.15 -10.61 14.02
CA GLY A 222 10.43 -9.22 13.72
C GLY A 222 9.15 -8.46 13.40
N VAL A 223 8.76 -7.51 14.27
CA VAL A 223 7.67 -6.59 13.97
C VAL A 223 8.10 -5.70 12.82
N SER A 224 7.57 -5.97 11.63
CA SER A 224 7.86 -5.22 10.40
C SER A 224 7.19 -3.86 10.42
N SER A 225 7.68 -2.95 11.25
CA SER A 225 7.30 -1.53 11.23
C SER A 225 7.83 -0.86 9.96
N ALA A 226 6.98 -0.10 9.27
CA ALA A 226 7.41 0.81 8.21
C ALA A 226 7.72 2.20 8.79
N THR A 227 8.43 3.01 8.01
CA THR A 227 8.74 4.41 8.31
C THR A 227 8.09 5.30 7.27
N PHE A 228 7.26 6.23 7.71
CA PHE A 228 6.69 7.29 6.88
C PHE A 228 7.54 8.56 7.03
N THR A 229 8.23 8.97 5.98
CA THR A 229 8.98 10.24 5.97
C THR A 229 8.11 11.31 5.31
N LEU A 230 7.55 12.22 6.11
CA LEU A 230 6.76 13.34 5.62
C LEU A 230 7.70 14.50 5.26
N VAL A 231 7.65 14.97 4.02
CA VAL A 231 8.55 16.00 3.46
C VAL A 231 7.74 17.18 2.95
N ASN A 232 8.08 18.40 3.38
CA ASN A 232 7.47 19.61 2.85
C ASN A 232 8.39 20.28 1.80
N GLN A 233 8.04 20.19 0.52
CA GLN A 233 8.68 20.94 -0.57
C GLN A 233 7.91 22.21 -0.96
N CYS A 234 6.79 22.51 -0.29
CA CYS A 234 6.05 23.76 -0.49
C CYS A 234 6.88 24.97 -0.01
N SER A 235 6.64 26.13 -0.63
CA SER A 235 7.23 27.42 -0.23
C SER A 235 6.68 27.98 1.10
N TYR A 236 5.70 27.30 1.69
CA TYR A 236 4.99 27.66 2.92
C TYR A 236 4.93 26.49 3.90
N THR A 237 4.77 26.80 5.19
CA THR A 237 4.60 25.78 6.24
C THR A 237 3.32 24.98 6.02
N VAL A 238 3.44 23.67 6.13
CA VAL A 238 2.32 22.71 6.15
C VAL A 238 2.22 22.17 7.58
N TRP A 239 1.02 21.87 8.04
CA TRP A 239 0.81 21.19 9.32
C TRP A 239 0.19 19.82 9.08
N PRO A 240 0.99 18.74 8.96
CA PRO A 240 0.45 17.41 8.73
C PRO A 240 -0.57 17.00 9.79
N GLY A 241 -1.57 16.24 9.36
CA GLY A 241 -2.50 15.48 10.21
C GLY A 241 -2.41 14.00 9.86
N ILE A 242 -2.57 13.14 10.86
CA ILE A 242 -2.51 11.67 10.77
C ILE A 242 -3.69 11.10 11.56
N LEU A 243 -4.48 10.25 10.92
CA LEU A 243 -5.60 9.52 11.52
C LEU A 243 -5.36 8.02 11.36
N SER A 244 -5.08 7.33 12.48
CA SER A 244 -5.14 5.86 12.53
C SER A 244 -6.58 5.38 12.34
N GLY A 245 -6.76 4.35 11.50
CA GLY A 245 -8.03 3.67 11.31
C GLY A 245 -8.48 2.89 12.55
N ALA A 246 -9.76 2.50 12.57
CA ALA A 246 -10.33 1.72 13.67
C ALA A 246 -9.64 0.34 13.77
N GLY A 247 -9.18 0.00 14.98
CA GLY A 247 -8.57 -1.31 15.26
C GLY A 247 -7.06 -1.41 15.02
N THR A 248 -6.39 -0.35 14.55
CA THR A 248 -4.91 -0.29 14.51
C THR A 248 -4.33 0.64 15.56
N SER A 249 -3.00 0.63 15.72
CA SER A 249 -2.30 1.46 16.70
C SER A 249 -2.41 2.95 16.38
N PRO A 250 -2.71 3.82 17.37
CA PRO A 250 -2.52 5.27 17.23
C PRO A 250 -1.06 5.62 16.94
N ILE A 251 -0.82 6.41 15.90
CA ILE A 251 0.47 7.09 15.67
C ILE A 251 0.55 8.31 16.59
N SER A 252 1.75 8.65 17.04
CA SER A 252 2.02 9.92 17.75
C SER A 252 3.32 10.54 17.24
N PRO A 253 3.36 11.85 16.92
CA PRO A 253 2.24 12.80 16.94
C PRO A 253 1.17 12.52 15.87
N THR A 254 -0.08 12.85 16.17
CA THR A 254 -1.22 12.84 15.23
C THR A 254 -1.32 14.13 14.42
N GLY A 255 -0.67 15.20 14.86
CA GLY A 255 -0.56 16.43 14.09
C GLY A 255 0.61 17.29 14.56
N PHE A 256 1.34 17.88 13.60
CA PHE A 256 2.57 18.62 13.88
C PHE A 256 2.82 19.72 12.82
N GLN A 257 3.87 20.52 13.01
CA GLN A 257 4.30 21.56 12.07
C GLN A 257 5.49 21.06 11.22
N LEU A 258 5.44 21.30 9.91
CA LEU A 258 6.48 20.92 8.96
C LEU A 258 6.80 22.12 8.05
N ASN A 259 7.90 22.81 8.32
CA ASN A 259 8.29 24.02 7.60
C ASN A 259 8.92 23.68 6.22
N PRO A 260 9.03 24.65 5.28
CA PRO A 260 9.65 24.43 3.98
C PRO A 260 11.02 23.76 4.07
N GLY A 261 11.24 22.72 3.24
CA GLY A 261 12.47 21.94 3.20
C GLY A 261 12.66 20.94 4.35
N GLN A 262 11.75 20.87 5.32
CA GLN A 262 11.85 19.88 6.41
C GLN A 262 11.33 18.50 5.99
N ALA A 263 11.97 17.47 6.53
CA ALA A 263 11.53 16.08 6.50
C ALA A 263 11.45 15.54 7.94
N ILE A 264 10.36 14.86 8.29
CA ILE A 264 10.16 14.23 9.61
C ILE A 264 9.81 12.75 9.39
N PRO A 265 10.61 11.80 9.91
CA PRO A 265 10.27 10.38 9.92
C PRO A 265 9.29 10.08 11.07
N VAL A 266 8.31 9.22 10.77
CA VAL A 266 7.27 8.74 11.67
C VAL A 266 7.23 7.22 11.56
N SER A 267 7.56 6.51 12.65
CA SER A 267 7.48 5.05 12.69
C SER A 267 6.02 4.59 12.80
N VAL A 268 5.63 3.61 12.00
CA VAL A 268 4.26 3.05 12.00
C VAL A 268 4.30 1.53 12.22
N SER A 269 3.32 1.00 12.94
CA SER A 269 3.26 -0.44 13.25
C SER A 269 2.97 -1.28 12.01
N ALA A 270 3.44 -2.53 12.00
CA ALA A 270 2.92 -3.55 11.07
C ALA A 270 1.38 -3.58 11.16
N GLY A 271 0.69 -3.74 10.02
CA GLY A 271 -0.77 -3.68 9.99
C GLY A 271 -1.37 -2.29 10.27
N TRP A 272 -0.63 -1.20 10.08
CA TRP A 272 -1.22 0.14 10.14
C TRP A 272 -2.11 0.43 8.94
N SER A 273 -3.30 0.95 9.19
CA SER A 273 -4.24 1.45 8.19
C SER A 273 -4.74 2.82 8.64
N GLY A 274 -4.92 3.76 7.72
CA GLY A 274 -5.30 5.13 8.06
C GLY A 274 -4.98 6.14 6.97
N ARG A 275 -5.06 7.43 7.36
CA ARG A 275 -4.99 8.58 6.46
C ARG A 275 -3.96 9.61 6.93
N LEU A 276 -3.28 10.25 5.99
CA LEU A 276 -2.40 11.40 6.22
C LEU A 276 -2.78 12.54 5.27
N TRP A 277 -2.69 13.79 5.73
CA TRP A 277 -2.98 14.97 4.92
C TRP A 277 -2.14 16.18 5.36
N GLY A 278 -2.03 17.20 4.51
CA GLY A 278 -1.40 18.46 4.85
C GLY A 278 -2.44 19.55 5.10
N ARG A 279 -2.44 20.16 6.30
CA ARG A 279 -3.22 21.37 6.59
C ARG A 279 -2.44 22.61 6.16
N SER A 280 -3.14 23.65 5.71
CA SER A 280 -2.51 24.93 5.31
C SER A 280 -3.30 26.15 5.78
N PHE A 281 -2.63 27.32 5.77
CA PHE A 281 -3.11 28.58 6.36
C PHE A 281 -3.57 28.40 7.81
N CYS A 282 -2.78 27.67 8.62
CA CYS A 282 -3.08 27.47 10.03
C CYS A 282 -2.67 28.69 10.87
N SER A 283 -3.46 28.97 11.89
CA SER A 283 -3.21 30.02 12.88
C SER A 283 -3.65 29.56 14.27
N GLN A 284 -3.06 30.14 15.30
CA GLN A 284 -3.53 29.98 16.68
C GLN A 284 -4.09 31.32 17.15
N ASP A 285 -5.36 31.32 17.56
CA ASP A 285 -6.01 32.50 18.12
C ASP A 285 -5.37 32.85 19.47
N SER A 286 -4.89 34.09 19.60
CA SER A 286 -4.10 34.54 20.76
C SER A 286 -4.91 34.74 22.04
N THR A 287 -6.24 34.72 21.97
CA THR A 287 -7.14 35.01 23.10
C THR A 287 -7.75 33.74 23.68
N THR A 288 -8.02 32.74 22.84
CA THR A 288 -8.61 31.45 23.19
C THR A 288 -7.61 30.30 23.16
N GLY A 289 -6.44 30.49 22.54
CA GLY A 289 -5.45 29.44 22.30
C GLY A 289 -5.86 28.43 21.23
N LYS A 290 -7.02 28.61 20.57
CA LYS A 290 -7.55 27.67 19.58
C LYS A 290 -6.71 27.67 18.31
N PHE A 291 -6.23 26.52 17.89
CA PHE A 291 -5.59 26.29 16.59
C PHE A 291 -6.66 25.99 15.53
N THR A 292 -6.58 26.63 14.36
CA THR A 292 -7.48 26.40 13.21
C THR A 292 -6.76 26.64 11.89
N CYS A 293 -7.12 25.87 10.86
CA CYS A 293 -6.62 25.96 9.49
C CYS A 293 -7.74 26.29 8.48
N VAL A 294 -7.40 26.90 7.34
CA VAL A 294 -8.38 27.17 6.26
C VAL A 294 -8.66 25.91 5.42
N THR A 295 -7.68 25.01 5.30
CA THR A 295 -7.84 23.76 4.53
C THR A 295 -7.39 22.55 5.33
N GLY A 296 -8.16 21.45 5.25
CA GLY A 296 -7.89 20.18 5.94
C GLY A 296 -7.99 20.21 7.47
N ASP A 297 -8.57 21.24 8.08
CA ASP A 297 -8.68 21.36 9.54
C ASP A 297 -9.35 20.13 10.16
N CYS A 298 -8.84 19.65 11.29
CA CYS A 298 -9.28 18.38 11.89
C CYS A 298 -10.22 18.55 13.10
N GLY A 299 -10.79 19.75 13.29
CA GLY A 299 -11.84 20.03 14.27
C GLY A 299 -11.42 20.02 15.74
N SER A 300 -10.20 19.55 16.07
CA SER A 300 -9.72 19.40 17.44
C SER A 300 -9.52 20.72 18.19
N GLY A 301 -9.37 21.84 17.47
CA GLY A 301 -8.99 23.14 18.03
C GLY A 301 -7.53 23.19 18.52
N THR A 302 -6.71 22.19 18.19
CA THR A 302 -5.32 22.04 18.64
C THR A 302 -4.41 21.57 17.49
N LEU A 303 -3.11 21.51 17.71
CA LEU A 303 -2.15 21.04 16.71
C LEU A 303 -2.31 19.54 16.40
N GLU A 304 -2.59 18.72 17.43
CA GLU A 304 -2.89 17.29 17.32
C GLU A 304 -4.29 17.07 16.69
N CYS A 305 -4.50 15.94 16.00
CA CYS A 305 -5.75 15.62 15.31
C CYS A 305 -6.45 14.40 15.92
N THR A 306 -7.68 14.62 16.39
CA THR A 306 -8.58 13.59 16.95
C THR A 306 -9.62 13.11 15.95
N GLY A 307 -9.68 13.71 14.76
CA GLY A 307 -10.55 13.36 13.64
C GLY A 307 -9.83 13.52 12.31
N GLY A 308 -10.52 13.17 11.22
CA GLY A 308 -10.00 13.36 9.86
C GLY A 308 -10.00 14.82 9.42
N ALA A 309 -9.46 15.07 8.23
CA ALA A 309 -9.52 16.37 7.56
C ALA A 309 -10.97 16.80 7.29
N ALA A 310 -11.29 18.06 7.51
CA ALA A 310 -12.44 18.71 6.89
C ALA A 310 -12.14 18.91 5.38
N PRO A 311 -12.99 18.41 4.46
CA PRO A 311 -12.89 18.69 3.04
C PRO A 311 -12.97 20.20 2.74
N PRO A 312 -12.33 20.70 1.66
CA PRO A 312 -11.45 19.99 0.75
C PRO A 312 -10.05 19.67 1.32
N ALA A 313 -9.59 18.44 1.13
CA ALA A 313 -8.25 18.01 1.50
C ALA A 313 -7.72 16.87 0.60
N THR A 314 -6.51 17.04 0.06
CA THR A 314 -5.77 15.95 -0.59
C THR A 314 -5.35 14.93 0.48
N LEU A 315 -5.70 13.66 0.30
CA LEU A 315 -5.35 12.59 1.25
C LEU A 315 -4.27 11.65 0.70
N ALA A 316 -3.44 11.10 1.58
CA ALA A 316 -2.70 9.87 1.38
C ALA A 316 -3.34 8.77 2.24
N GLU A 317 -3.82 7.71 1.62
CA GLU A 317 -4.48 6.58 2.30
C GLU A 317 -3.56 5.34 2.25
N PHE A 318 -3.55 4.56 3.34
CA PHE A 318 -2.73 3.36 3.45
C PHE A 318 -3.48 2.23 4.16
N THR A 319 -3.14 0.99 3.80
CA THR A 319 -3.37 -0.24 4.58
C THR A 319 -2.16 -1.15 4.41
N LEU A 320 -1.23 -1.07 5.36
CA LEU A 320 -0.01 -1.88 5.39
C LEU A 320 -0.32 -3.33 5.76
N SER A 321 0.43 -4.28 5.21
CA SER A 321 0.32 -5.71 5.52
C SER A 321 -1.12 -6.27 5.39
N GLY A 322 -1.85 -5.84 4.36
CA GLY A 322 -3.23 -6.19 4.08
C GLY A 322 -3.39 -7.56 3.41
N ALA A 323 -4.19 -7.62 2.35
CA ALA A 323 -4.37 -8.87 1.58
C ALA A 323 -3.02 -9.37 1.04
N ASP A 324 -2.79 -10.68 1.14
CA ASP A 324 -1.54 -11.38 0.78
C ASP A 324 -0.26 -10.81 1.43
N GLY A 325 -0.39 -10.05 2.52
CA GLY A 325 0.71 -9.35 3.17
C GLY A 325 1.21 -8.12 2.40
N LEU A 326 0.51 -7.70 1.36
CA LEU A 326 0.84 -6.51 0.59
C LEU A 326 0.39 -5.24 1.32
N ASP A 327 1.20 -4.19 1.21
CA ASP A 327 0.80 -2.83 1.54
C ASP A 327 -0.02 -2.26 0.37
N PHE A 328 -1.17 -1.67 0.69
CA PHE A 328 -2.03 -0.93 -0.24
C PHE A 328 -1.91 0.56 0.08
N TYR A 329 -1.71 1.41 -0.94
CA TYR A 329 -1.57 2.85 -0.77
C TYR A 329 -2.01 3.62 -2.02
N ASP A 330 -2.52 4.82 -1.80
CA ASP A 330 -3.00 5.72 -2.83
C ASP A 330 -2.99 7.19 -2.37
N VAL A 331 -3.13 8.10 -3.33
CA VAL A 331 -3.48 9.50 -3.05
C VAL A 331 -4.90 9.74 -3.53
N SER A 332 -5.73 10.31 -2.68
CA SER A 332 -7.17 10.40 -2.84
C SER A 332 -7.65 11.85 -2.86
N LEU A 333 -8.45 12.16 -3.88
CA LEU A 333 -9.09 13.45 -4.14
C LEU A 333 -10.63 13.36 -4.00
N VAL A 334 -11.13 12.25 -3.44
CA VAL A 334 -12.56 12.02 -3.16
C VAL A 334 -13.09 13.06 -2.17
N ASP A 335 -12.27 13.41 -1.19
CA ASP A 335 -12.50 14.48 -0.21
C ASP A 335 -11.95 15.84 -0.71
N GLY A 336 -11.74 15.98 -2.04
CA GLY A 336 -11.25 17.19 -2.71
C GLY A 336 -9.73 17.32 -2.79
N TYR A 337 -9.25 18.52 -3.11
CA TYR A 337 -7.84 18.85 -3.26
C TYR A 337 -7.52 20.15 -2.51
N ASN A 338 -6.38 20.25 -1.84
CA ASN A 338 -5.88 21.52 -1.29
C ASN A 338 -4.41 21.81 -1.64
N LEU A 339 -3.56 20.77 -1.74
CA LEU A 339 -2.16 20.90 -2.12
C LEU A 339 -1.65 19.66 -2.88
N PRO A 340 -0.58 19.77 -3.68
CA PRO A 340 -0.04 18.64 -4.42
C PRO A 340 0.65 17.65 -3.47
N MET A 341 0.51 16.35 -3.73
CA MET A 341 1.01 15.28 -2.88
C MET A 341 1.54 14.09 -3.70
N LEU A 342 2.62 13.46 -3.24
CA LEU A 342 3.20 12.25 -3.83
C LEU A 342 3.68 11.27 -2.75
N ILE A 343 3.18 10.04 -2.77
CA ILE A 343 3.72 8.90 -2.03
C ILE A 343 4.77 8.22 -2.93
N THR A 344 5.97 7.99 -2.39
CA THR A 344 7.06 7.27 -3.07
C THR A 344 7.60 6.16 -2.16
N PRO A 345 7.30 4.88 -2.45
CA PRO A 345 7.88 3.75 -1.72
C PRO A 345 9.41 3.73 -1.80
N GLN A 346 10.06 3.27 -0.73
CA GLN A 346 11.51 3.13 -0.61
C GLN A 346 11.83 1.65 -0.37
N GLY A 347 12.46 1.01 -1.37
CA GLY A 347 12.70 -0.42 -1.35
C GLY A 347 11.41 -1.23 -1.53
N GLY A 348 11.28 -2.31 -0.75
CA GLY A 348 10.18 -3.26 -0.83
C GLY A 348 10.26 -4.26 -1.99
N THR A 349 9.43 -5.30 -1.91
CA THR A 349 9.32 -6.37 -2.92
C THR A 349 7.87 -6.83 -3.04
N GLY A 350 7.18 -6.43 -4.12
CA GLY A 350 5.79 -6.81 -4.38
C GLY A 350 5.48 -6.93 -5.87
N SER A 351 4.37 -7.60 -6.20
CA SER A 351 3.92 -7.84 -7.59
C SER A 351 3.53 -6.56 -8.34
N GLY A 352 3.24 -5.47 -7.63
CA GLY A 352 2.79 -4.17 -8.16
C GLY A 352 3.89 -3.14 -8.48
N ASN A 353 5.15 -3.55 -8.65
CA ASN A 353 6.29 -2.66 -8.98
C ASN A 353 6.51 -1.47 -8.02
N CYS A 354 5.98 -1.50 -6.78
CA CYS A 354 6.21 -0.50 -5.71
C CYS A 354 6.22 0.96 -6.21
N SER A 355 5.23 1.30 -7.02
CA SER A 355 5.25 2.51 -7.85
C SER A 355 4.68 3.73 -7.14
N ALA A 356 5.40 4.85 -7.21
CA ALA A 356 4.96 6.13 -6.64
C ALA A 356 3.58 6.57 -7.16
N THR A 357 2.78 7.20 -6.31
CA THR A 357 1.40 7.63 -6.62
C THR A 357 1.08 8.99 -6.03
N GLY A 358 0.28 9.80 -6.72
CA GLY A 358 0.11 11.20 -6.35
C GLY A 358 -0.57 12.10 -7.37
N CYS A 359 -0.79 13.33 -6.92
CA CYS A 359 -1.31 14.46 -7.67
C CYS A 359 -0.27 15.60 -7.56
N VAL A 360 0.57 15.77 -8.59
CA VAL A 360 1.79 16.61 -8.54
C VAL A 360 1.61 18.01 -9.14
N VAL A 361 0.47 18.26 -9.79
CA VAL A 361 0.10 19.58 -10.36
C VAL A 361 -0.68 20.41 -9.34
N ASP A 362 -0.75 21.72 -9.57
CA ASP A 362 -1.62 22.63 -8.82
C ASP A 362 -3.02 22.66 -9.45
N LEU A 363 -4.04 22.19 -8.71
CA LEU A 363 -5.43 22.20 -9.17
C LEU A 363 -6.20 23.46 -8.73
N ASN A 364 -5.66 24.29 -7.84
CA ASN A 364 -6.38 25.43 -7.27
C ASN A 364 -6.61 26.54 -8.32
N GLY A 365 -5.62 26.79 -9.18
CA GLY A 365 -5.74 27.65 -10.35
C GLY A 365 -6.87 27.20 -11.29
N PRO A 366 -6.77 26.02 -11.94
CA PRO A 366 -7.73 25.53 -12.93
C PRO A 366 -9.05 24.98 -12.36
N CYS A 367 -9.22 24.90 -11.04
CA CYS A 367 -10.44 24.45 -10.37
C CYS A 367 -11.72 25.08 -11.00
N PRO A 368 -12.79 24.30 -11.26
CA PRO A 368 -14.08 24.85 -11.68
C PRO A 368 -14.65 25.83 -10.64
N SER A 369 -15.33 26.88 -11.10
CA SER A 369 -15.81 28.02 -10.27
C SER A 369 -16.61 27.59 -9.05
N GLU A 370 -17.55 26.68 -9.26
CA GLU A 370 -18.48 26.07 -8.34
C GLU A 370 -17.83 25.08 -7.35
N LEU A 371 -16.57 24.71 -7.58
CA LEU A 371 -15.76 23.88 -6.68
C LEU A 371 -14.74 24.69 -5.88
N LYS A 372 -14.53 25.99 -6.15
CA LYS A 372 -13.48 26.79 -5.49
C LYS A 372 -13.79 27.03 -4.01
N LEU A 373 -12.87 26.62 -3.13
CA LEU A 373 -12.75 27.24 -1.81
C LEU A 373 -11.90 28.48 -1.93
N LEU A 374 -12.54 29.64 -1.77
CA LEU A 374 -11.91 30.95 -1.80
C LEU A 374 -11.43 31.37 -0.41
N SER A 375 -10.29 32.06 -0.35
CA SER A 375 -9.83 32.79 0.84
C SER A 375 -9.50 34.23 0.48
N SER A 376 -10.08 35.16 1.24
CA SER A 376 -9.89 36.59 0.97
C SER A 376 -8.50 37.05 1.35
N GLY A 377 -7.78 37.62 0.37
CA GLY A 377 -6.40 38.06 0.54
C GLY A 377 -6.28 39.21 1.55
N SER A 378 -5.48 39.00 2.60
CA SER A 378 -5.15 40.00 3.61
C SER A 378 -4.59 41.28 2.98
N GLY A 379 -5.43 42.31 2.85
CA GLY A 379 -5.07 43.59 2.23
C GLY A 379 -5.96 44.04 1.07
N GLY A 380 -7.05 43.34 0.76
CA GLY A 380 -8.00 43.77 -0.28
C GLY A 380 -7.58 43.39 -1.71
N GLY A 381 -6.75 42.35 -1.85
CA GLY A 381 -6.58 41.66 -3.12
C GLY A 381 -7.82 40.86 -3.50
N ALA A 382 -7.87 40.35 -4.74
CA ALA A 382 -8.91 39.40 -5.15
C ALA A 382 -8.82 38.10 -4.33
N ASP A 383 -9.95 37.40 -4.15
CA ASP A 383 -9.98 36.13 -3.44
C ASP A 383 -9.13 35.06 -4.14
N GLU A 384 -8.21 34.43 -3.41
CA GLU A 384 -7.40 33.33 -3.94
C GLU A 384 -8.15 32.01 -3.79
N CYS A 385 -8.12 31.15 -4.82
CA CYS A 385 -8.55 29.77 -4.65
C CYS A 385 -7.51 29.01 -3.84
N VAL A 386 -7.86 28.59 -2.62
CA VAL A 386 -6.93 27.93 -1.69
C VAL A 386 -7.09 26.41 -1.63
N ALA A 387 -8.22 25.91 -2.12
CA ALA A 387 -8.51 24.50 -2.31
C ALA A 387 -9.64 24.30 -3.35
N CYS A 388 -9.79 23.09 -3.85
CA CYS A 388 -10.85 22.69 -4.79
C CYS A 388 -11.68 21.56 -4.19
N LYS A 389 -12.99 21.77 -4.00
CA LYS A 389 -13.94 20.76 -3.52
C LYS A 389 -14.09 19.62 -4.52
N SER A 390 -14.35 18.41 -4.05
CA SER A 390 -14.95 17.38 -4.91
C SER A 390 -16.43 17.71 -5.16
N ALA A 391 -17.03 17.12 -6.20
CA ALA A 391 -18.45 17.32 -6.48
C ALA A 391 -19.38 16.76 -5.37
N CYS A 392 -18.91 15.79 -4.57
CA CYS A 392 -19.64 15.36 -3.39
C CYS A 392 -19.70 16.47 -2.32
N GLU A 393 -18.56 17.08 -1.99
CA GLU A 393 -18.45 18.18 -1.02
C GLU A 393 -19.07 19.50 -1.52
N ALA A 394 -19.19 19.70 -2.83
CA ALA A 394 -19.82 20.89 -3.40
C ALA A 394 -21.36 20.79 -3.45
N PHE A 395 -21.91 19.61 -3.76
CA PHE A 395 -23.34 19.47 -4.10
C PHE A 395 -24.13 18.48 -3.23
N GLY A 396 -23.47 17.56 -2.52
CA GLY A 396 -24.12 16.52 -1.71
C GLY A 396 -24.95 15.50 -2.51
N ASP A 397 -24.92 15.55 -3.84
CA ASP A 397 -25.71 14.66 -4.71
C ASP A 397 -25.22 13.21 -4.56
N PRO A 398 -26.12 12.23 -4.31
CA PRO A 398 -25.75 10.82 -4.20
C PRO A 398 -24.95 10.28 -5.40
N ARG A 399 -25.09 10.86 -6.59
CA ARG A 399 -24.32 10.51 -7.80
C ARG A 399 -22.83 10.87 -7.71
N TYR A 400 -22.48 11.98 -7.04
CA TYR A 400 -21.09 12.37 -6.81
C TYR A 400 -20.52 11.74 -5.54
N CYS A 401 -21.37 11.52 -4.53
CA CYS A 401 -21.00 10.89 -3.26
C CYS A 401 -21.04 9.35 -3.28
N CYS A 402 -21.34 8.73 -4.44
CA CYS A 402 -21.58 7.29 -4.60
C CYS A 402 -22.41 6.66 -3.46
N SER A 403 -23.59 7.20 -3.19
CA SER A 403 -24.41 6.84 -2.04
C SER A 403 -25.87 6.50 -2.42
N GLY A 404 -26.60 5.83 -1.52
CA GLY A 404 -27.97 5.39 -1.77
C GLY A 404 -28.06 4.48 -2.99
N ALA A 405 -28.83 4.89 -4.00
CA ALA A 405 -28.93 4.17 -5.28
C ALA A 405 -27.61 4.08 -6.06
N TYR A 406 -26.65 4.97 -5.77
CA TYR A 406 -25.35 5.07 -6.42
C TYR A 406 -24.22 4.42 -5.59
N ALA A 407 -24.57 3.58 -4.61
CA ALA A 407 -23.62 2.92 -3.69
C ALA A 407 -22.95 1.65 -4.26
N THR A 408 -22.75 1.55 -5.58
CA THR A 408 -21.93 0.50 -6.21
C THR A 408 -21.13 1.07 -7.40
N PRO A 409 -20.03 0.41 -7.82
CA PRO A 409 -19.32 0.75 -9.07
C PRO A 409 -20.18 0.59 -10.33
N ASP A 410 -21.28 -0.18 -10.26
CA ASP A 410 -22.20 -0.35 -11.38
C ASP A 410 -23.17 0.83 -11.54
N THR A 411 -23.52 1.53 -10.46
CA THR A 411 -24.45 2.67 -10.50
C THR A 411 -23.76 4.03 -10.37
N CYS A 412 -22.72 4.18 -9.53
CA CYS A 412 -21.85 5.35 -9.59
C CYS A 412 -20.96 5.29 -10.83
N LYS A 413 -20.83 6.39 -11.56
CA LYS A 413 -19.99 6.50 -12.76
C LYS A 413 -19.15 7.78 -12.70
N PRO A 414 -18.06 7.87 -13.49
CA PRO A 414 -17.36 9.12 -13.69
C PRO A 414 -18.30 10.23 -14.15
N THR A 415 -17.94 11.46 -13.80
CA THR A 415 -18.65 12.69 -14.14
C THR A 415 -17.64 13.75 -14.52
N ASP A 416 -18.05 14.79 -15.24
CA ASP A 416 -17.19 15.90 -15.71
C ASP A 416 -16.26 16.44 -14.61
N TYR A 417 -16.75 16.51 -13.36
CA TYR A 417 -15.98 16.92 -12.19
C TYR A 417 -14.92 15.89 -11.74
N SER A 418 -15.24 14.59 -11.69
CA SER A 418 -14.24 13.56 -11.37
C SER A 418 -13.23 13.40 -12.50
N GLU A 419 -13.67 13.55 -13.75
CA GLU A 419 -12.78 13.55 -14.91
C GLU A 419 -11.84 14.76 -14.92
N PHE A 420 -12.25 15.93 -14.44
CA PHE A 420 -11.32 17.06 -14.19
C PHE A 420 -10.17 16.64 -13.24
N PHE A 421 -10.48 15.96 -12.14
CA PHE A 421 -9.47 15.45 -11.20
C PHE A 421 -8.60 14.34 -11.83
N LYS A 422 -9.22 13.32 -12.48
CA LYS A 422 -8.49 12.20 -13.11
C LYS A 422 -7.59 12.65 -14.26
N ASN A 423 -8.07 13.52 -15.16
CA ASN A 423 -7.28 14.01 -16.29
C ASN A 423 -6.07 14.83 -15.83
N SER A 424 -6.20 15.56 -14.72
CA SER A 424 -5.10 16.35 -14.14
C SER A 424 -4.14 15.50 -13.30
N CYS A 425 -4.66 14.48 -12.60
CA CYS A 425 -3.93 13.63 -11.67
C CYS A 425 -4.28 12.13 -11.87
N PRO A 426 -3.88 11.50 -12.99
CA PRO A 426 -4.37 10.17 -13.41
C PRO A 426 -3.86 8.98 -12.57
N ARG A 427 -3.08 9.24 -11.52
CA ARG A 427 -2.61 8.25 -10.54
C ARG A 427 -3.33 8.34 -9.20
N ALA A 428 -4.17 9.37 -9.00
CA ALA A 428 -4.93 9.58 -7.77
C ALA A 428 -6.36 9.06 -7.90
N TYR A 429 -7.03 8.77 -6.78
CA TYR A 429 -8.48 8.53 -6.74
C TYR A 429 -9.23 9.84 -6.98
N SER A 430 -10.08 9.88 -8.01
CA SER A 430 -10.88 11.06 -8.38
C SER A 430 -12.33 11.02 -7.88
N TYR A 431 -12.85 9.82 -7.56
CA TYR A 431 -14.14 9.59 -6.91
C TYR A 431 -14.15 8.21 -6.22
N ALA A 432 -15.18 7.91 -5.41
CA ALA A 432 -15.18 6.77 -4.50
C ALA A 432 -15.17 5.37 -5.15
N TYR A 433 -15.46 5.27 -6.45
CA TYR A 433 -15.35 4.03 -7.24
C TYR A 433 -14.54 4.24 -8.53
N ASP A 434 -13.49 5.07 -8.44
CA ASP A 434 -12.50 5.21 -9.51
C ASP A 434 -11.84 3.85 -9.86
N ASP A 435 -11.29 3.77 -11.06
CA ASP A 435 -10.75 2.54 -11.60
C ASP A 435 -9.52 2.00 -10.85
N GLY A 436 -9.16 0.76 -11.16
CA GLY A 436 -8.03 0.07 -10.56
C GLY A 436 -6.64 0.63 -10.92
N THR A 437 -6.52 1.79 -11.59
CA THR A 437 -5.20 2.42 -11.81
C THR A 437 -4.78 3.35 -10.68
N SER A 438 -5.66 3.60 -9.69
CA SER A 438 -5.38 4.53 -8.59
C SER A 438 -4.94 3.85 -7.27
N THR A 439 -5.24 2.56 -7.07
CA THR A 439 -4.65 1.74 -5.97
C THR A 439 -3.28 1.21 -6.38
N PHE A 440 -2.27 1.39 -5.53
CA PHE A 440 -0.93 0.84 -5.74
C PHE A 440 -0.56 -0.15 -4.62
N THR A 441 0.27 -1.13 -4.96
CA THR A 441 0.74 -2.14 -3.99
C THR A 441 2.25 -2.25 -3.91
N CYS A 442 2.74 -2.66 -2.75
CA CYS A 442 4.12 -3.01 -2.46
C CYS A 442 4.13 -4.01 -1.29
N ALA A 443 5.28 -4.40 -0.77
CA ALA A 443 5.39 -5.04 0.54
C ALA A 443 6.77 -4.76 1.14
N SER A 444 6.83 -4.60 2.46
CA SER A 444 8.08 -4.37 3.20
C SER A 444 8.88 -3.16 2.72
N ALA A 445 8.19 -2.05 2.44
CA ALA A 445 8.80 -0.76 2.09
C ALA A 445 8.64 0.27 3.21
N ASP A 446 9.59 1.22 3.27
CA ASP A 446 9.35 2.53 3.88
C ASP A 446 8.67 3.45 2.83
N TYR A 447 8.08 4.57 3.25
CA TYR A 447 7.36 5.46 2.35
C TYR A 447 7.75 6.93 2.57
N VAL A 448 7.99 7.66 1.47
CA VAL A 448 8.18 9.12 1.49
C VAL A 448 6.90 9.79 1.01
N ILE A 449 6.27 10.61 1.86
CA ILE A 449 5.07 11.38 1.54
C ILE A 449 5.51 12.84 1.35
N THR A 450 5.51 13.33 0.11
CA THR A 450 5.98 14.67 -0.24
C THR A 450 4.81 15.60 -0.50
N PHE A 451 4.76 16.73 0.19
CA PHE A 451 3.88 17.86 -0.10
C PHE A 451 4.57 18.83 -1.08
N CYS A 452 3.84 19.31 -2.09
CA CYS A 452 4.35 20.09 -3.23
C CYS A 452 5.60 19.51 -3.92
N PRO A 453 5.60 18.23 -4.35
CA PRO A 453 6.70 17.64 -5.10
C PRO A 453 7.05 18.44 -6.37
N ALA A 454 8.31 18.37 -6.81
CA ALA A 454 8.69 18.78 -8.16
C ALA A 454 7.99 17.90 -9.22
N PRO A 455 7.56 18.44 -10.38
CA PRO A 455 7.85 19.77 -10.91
C PRO A 455 6.69 20.76 -10.72
N SER A 456 6.16 20.92 -9.50
CA SER A 456 5.15 21.96 -9.22
C SER A 456 5.72 23.37 -9.45
N THR A 457 5.30 24.03 -10.53
CA THR A 457 5.61 25.44 -10.82
C THR A 457 4.78 26.35 -9.93
N SER A 458 5.10 26.37 -8.63
CA SER A 458 4.38 27.15 -7.61
C SER A 458 4.60 28.65 -7.79
N GLN A 459 3.83 29.26 -8.69
CA GLN A 459 3.65 30.70 -8.84
C GLN A 459 2.64 31.24 -7.81
N LYS A 460 2.78 30.85 -6.53
CA LYS A 460 2.06 31.50 -5.45
C LYS A 460 2.75 32.82 -5.15
N SER A 461 2.02 33.93 -5.30
CA SER A 461 2.61 35.27 -5.50
C SER A 461 3.46 35.75 -4.32
N SER A 462 4.75 36.03 -4.58
CA SER A 462 5.71 36.55 -3.61
C SER A 462 5.58 38.06 -3.39
N GLY A 463 4.61 38.45 -2.56
CA GLY A 463 4.39 39.84 -2.12
C GLY A 463 5.43 40.37 -1.12
N GLY A 464 6.71 40.47 -1.50
CA GLY A 464 7.75 41.00 -0.60
C GLY A 464 9.16 41.17 -1.22
N GLN A 465 9.63 42.42 -1.23
CA GLN A 465 11.02 42.83 -1.51
C GLN A 465 11.78 43.03 -0.18
N TYR A 466 13.12 43.00 -0.05
CA TYR A 466 14.29 42.83 -0.95
C TYR A 466 15.53 42.61 -0.02
N PRO A 467 16.80 42.48 -0.50
CA PRO A 467 17.32 42.00 -1.80
C PRO A 467 18.51 41.00 -1.69
N GLY A 468 18.83 40.32 -2.79
CA GLY A 468 20.22 39.95 -3.16
C GLY A 468 20.82 38.65 -2.60
N GLY A 469 21.89 38.17 -3.27
CA GLY A 469 22.73 37.05 -2.82
C GLY A 469 22.43 35.69 -3.45
N GLY A 470 22.89 35.45 -4.69
CA GLY A 470 22.88 34.11 -5.30
C GLY A 470 24.08 33.27 -4.88
N SER A 471 23.92 31.95 -4.75
CA SER A 471 25.01 30.97 -4.67
C SER A 471 24.53 29.56 -5.01
N ASN A 472 25.43 28.73 -5.54
CA ASN A 472 25.13 27.36 -5.97
C ASN A 472 24.90 26.43 -4.76
N VAL A 473 23.87 25.58 -4.83
CA VAL A 473 23.68 24.49 -3.86
C VAL A 473 24.61 23.33 -4.20
N SER A 474 25.83 23.39 -3.68
CA SER A 474 26.74 22.23 -3.65
C SER A 474 26.22 21.18 -2.68
N LEU A 475 26.20 19.92 -3.10
CA LEU A 475 25.91 18.79 -2.21
C LEU A 475 27.07 18.58 -1.23
N ILE A 476 26.91 19.07 0.01
CA ILE A 476 27.90 18.88 1.08
C ILE A 476 27.66 17.54 1.77
N SER A 477 28.68 16.68 1.75
CA SER A 477 28.73 15.46 2.56
C SER A 477 28.99 15.84 4.03
N SER A 478 27.95 15.78 4.86
CA SER A 478 28.05 16.04 6.30
C SER A 478 28.49 14.80 7.08
N SER A 479 29.80 14.64 7.24
CA SER A 479 30.37 13.63 8.15
C SER A 479 30.29 14.08 9.61
N GLY A 480 29.73 13.24 10.48
CA GLY A 480 30.07 13.19 11.91
C GLY A 480 29.41 14.23 12.84
N VAL A 481 28.27 13.85 13.43
CA VAL A 481 27.88 14.32 14.78
C VAL A 481 27.53 13.09 15.63
N LEU A 482 28.15 12.96 16.80
CA LEU A 482 27.96 11.83 17.70
C LEU A 482 26.69 12.01 18.56
N GLY A 483 25.55 11.56 18.03
CA GLY A 483 24.31 11.46 18.80
C GLY A 483 24.31 10.26 19.76
N TYR A 484 24.21 10.51 21.06
CA TYR A 484 24.09 9.46 22.08
C TYR A 484 22.71 8.80 22.04
N GLY A 485 22.63 7.55 21.57
CA GLY A 485 21.42 6.72 21.65
C GLY A 485 21.24 6.05 23.03
N PRO A 486 20.01 5.82 23.51
CA PRO A 486 19.75 5.20 24.80
C PRO A 486 19.97 3.67 24.76
N LEU A 487 21.17 3.20 25.10
CA LEU A 487 21.52 1.77 25.15
C LEU A 487 22.20 1.30 26.47
N PRO A 488 21.48 1.22 27.61
CA PRO A 488 22.00 0.64 28.85
C PRO A 488 21.25 -0.61 29.36
N ILE A 489 20.54 -1.37 28.49
CA ILE A 489 19.77 -2.55 28.92
C ILE A 489 20.35 -3.86 28.36
N LEU A 490 20.47 -3.99 27.03
CA LEU A 490 20.98 -5.21 26.37
C LEU A 490 22.44 -5.52 26.73
N THR A 491 23.28 -4.49 26.88
CA THR A 491 24.68 -4.62 27.32
C THR A 491 24.78 -5.12 28.75
N SER A 492 23.95 -4.59 29.66
CA SER A 492 23.88 -5.05 31.05
C SER A 492 23.44 -6.52 31.13
N LEU A 493 22.47 -6.94 30.31
CA LEU A 493 21.97 -8.32 30.30
C LEU A 493 23.03 -9.31 29.78
N MET A 494 23.81 -8.94 28.76
CA MET A 494 24.94 -9.74 28.29
C MET A 494 26.05 -9.87 29.34
N ILE A 495 26.39 -8.77 30.04
CA ILE A 495 27.42 -8.78 31.09
C ILE A 495 26.97 -9.64 32.29
N THR A 496 25.71 -9.56 32.72
CA THR A 496 25.21 -10.40 33.82
C THR A 496 25.10 -11.88 33.43
N ILE A 497 24.68 -12.21 32.21
CA ILE A 497 24.69 -13.60 31.72
C ILE A 497 26.12 -14.16 31.68
N LEU A 498 27.10 -13.39 31.19
CA LEU A 498 28.51 -13.80 31.18
C LEU A 498 29.08 -13.95 32.59
N ALA A 499 28.73 -13.06 33.54
CA ALA A 499 29.15 -13.16 34.93
C ALA A 499 28.57 -14.41 35.62
N VAL A 500 27.28 -14.70 35.42
CA VAL A 500 26.62 -15.91 35.94
C VAL A 500 27.26 -17.17 35.33
N MET A 501 27.52 -17.19 34.03
CA MET A 501 28.22 -18.30 33.37
C MET A 501 29.65 -18.49 33.89
N PHE A 502 30.35 -17.42 34.29
CA PHE A 502 31.70 -17.51 34.86
C PHE A 502 31.70 -17.96 36.33
N LEU A 503 30.65 -17.63 37.09
CA LEU A 503 30.45 -18.10 38.48
C LEU A 503 30.05 -19.58 38.53
N ILE A 504 29.14 -20.02 37.65
CA ILE A 504 28.77 -21.44 37.50
C ILE A 504 29.98 -22.31 37.13
N ARG A 505 30.99 -21.72 36.46
CA ARG A 505 32.22 -22.43 36.06
C ARG A 505 33.31 -22.49 37.13
N LYS A 506 33.00 -22.11 38.38
CA LYS A 506 33.97 -21.93 39.47
C LYS A 506 33.64 -22.62 40.80
N ASN A 507 32.49 -23.30 40.88
CA ASN A 507 32.12 -24.21 41.97
C ASN A 507 32.26 -25.67 41.51
#